data_AF-A0A1E5H5Z2-F1
#
_entry.id   AF-A0A1E5H5Z2-F1
#
_cell.length_a   1.000
_cell.length_b   1.000
_cell.length_c   1.000
_cell.angle_alpha   90.00
_cell.angle_beta   90.00
_cell.angle_gamma   90.00
#
_symmetry.space_group_name_H-M   'P 1'
#
loop_
_entity.id
_entity.type
_entity.pdbx_description
1 polymer ?
#
loop_
_entity_poly.entity_id
_entity_poly.type
_entity_poly.pdbx_seq_one_letter_code
_entity_poly.pdbx_strand_id
1 'polypeptide(L)'
;MFNKVKMRGQLLGWILVGSLFLAIGFIFGEQQNGWAEESGLTFVKEESLDAADAAIFGEYALIPNNTKDQSDNLIKCLEQATAMNRWLYIPEGEYIVNQTIPLYTNVKISGAPDGTTILKNETGTEVGFECPKNQYPDRKNIAITNLFLDDIFIYTQLVDHLRIENNIFYHPTSKFVVNVNKTNDAKINNNIFLRDQAHVGAARDWGRTIYIGGYATPSRYQWTENIEINNNLFGVKLAELDAIKEFSPATTNHTIQRLQNAVSEAKVSLANEQYFIVTGINSYNNLKQARIEHNLFYSCHDDYGLDVIAQDHAIYLRGSQDIYFANNHLRGWHNGPAGGIKFKSGRNITIVNNYLRNTGMIFYATAEYGLGTTLADGKISELSHLFVANNIFDWKKWDGYYSYGVEYHSENVENPLMHDLVFIDNAYINFENIPANRRIGFTKVMGDGFPAESTYIRNTRDDTADKFLGVQYWTAEDYGKMPSDWLTMTHTDAYHYYQEKITEPMPIKDVLSVNN
;
A
#
# COMPACT_ATOMS: atom_id res chain seq x y z
N MET A 1 -60.18 69.45 -50.40
CA MET A 1 -60.17 68.66 -51.66
C MET A 1 -59.64 67.28 -51.32
N PHE A 2 -60.52 66.27 -51.38
CA PHE A 2 -60.34 64.81 -51.47
C PHE A 2 -59.11 64.15 -50.79
N ASN A 3 -59.31 63.41 -49.68
CA ASN A 3 -59.61 61.95 -49.58
C ASN A 3 -58.33 61.08 -49.73
N LYS A 4 -58.03 60.04 -48.93
CA LYS A 4 -58.81 59.21 -48.00
C LYS A 4 -57.83 58.25 -47.23
N VAL A 5 -58.16 57.95 -45.96
CA VAL A 5 -58.21 56.58 -45.33
C VAL A 5 -56.86 55.94 -44.93
N LYS A 6 -56.62 55.40 -43.72
CA LYS A 6 -57.44 54.76 -42.64
C LYS A 6 -56.62 54.84 -41.31
N MET A 7 -57.14 55.37 -40.19
CA MET A 7 -57.62 54.65 -38.97
C MET A 7 -56.90 53.32 -38.66
N ARG A 8 -56.57 52.90 -37.44
CA ARG A 8 -56.77 53.30 -36.02
C ARG A 8 -56.02 52.21 -35.21
N GLY A 9 -55.72 52.44 -33.94
CA GLY A 9 -55.80 51.35 -32.93
C GLY A 9 -54.55 51.11 -32.10
N GLN A 10 -54.69 51.39 -30.81
CA GLN A 10 -53.75 51.17 -29.74
C GLN A 10 -53.54 49.69 -29.39
N LEU A 11 -52.48 49.47 -28.61
CA LEU A 11 -52.46 48.69 -27.36
C LEU A 11 -51.87 47.26 -27.38
N LEU A 12 -50.90 47.10 -26.47
CA LEU A 12 -50.54 45.91 -25.66
C LEU A 12 -49.89 44.70 -26.33
N GLY A 13 -48.73 44.33 -25.77
CA GLY A 13 -48.14 43.01 -25.95
C GLY A 13 -46.70 42.93 -25.47
N TRP A 14 -46.51 42.81 -24.16
CA TRP A 14 -45.28 42.28 -23.58
C TRP A 14 -44.97 40.90 -24.19
N ILE A 15 -43.78 40.71 -24.77
CA ILE A 15 -43.15 39.40 -24.90
C ILE A 15 -41.65 39.56 -24.59
N LEU A 16 -41.25 38.92 -23.49
CA LEU A 16 -39.87 38.67 -23.09
C LEU A 16 -39.08 38.02 -24.24
N VAL A 17 -37.98 38.65 -24.64
CA VAL A 17 -36.90 37.97 -25.37
C VAL A 17 -35.97 37.38 -24.32
N GLY A 18 -36.23 36.12 -23.96
CA GLY A 18 -35.32 35.29 -23.19
C GLY A 18 -34.11 34.91 -24.05
N SER A 19 -32.93 35.30 -23.60
CA SER A 19 -31.64 34.90 -24.16
C SER A 19 -31.45 33.40 -23.93
N LEU A 20 -31.58 32.62 -24.99
CA LEU A 20 -31.29 31.19 -25.01
C LEU A 20 -29.77 31.00 -25.01
N PHE A 21 -29.18 30.79 -23.83
CA PHE A 21 -27.84 30.22 -23.71
C PHE A 21 -27.91 28.76 -24.16
N LEU A 22 -27.29 28.46 -25.31
CA LEU A 22 -27.00 27.10 -25.74
C LEU A 22 -25.96 26.50 -24.79
N ALA A 23 -26.43 25.82 -23.75
CA ALA A 23 -25.62 24.87 -22.99
C ALA A 23 -25.45 23.61 -23.85
N ILE A 24 -24.32 23.52 -24.55
CA ILE A 24 -23.84 22.25 -25.09
C ILE A 24 -23.31 21.47 -23.90
N GLY A 25 -24.16 20.61 -23.33
CA GLY A 25 -23.77 19.66 -22.31
C GLY A 25 -22.83 18.63 -22.93
N PHE A 26 -21.55 18.71 -22.58
CA PHE A 26 -20.69 17.54 -22.61
C PHE A 26 -21.19 16.59 -21.52
N ILE A 27 -21.89 15.54 -21.96
CA ILE A 27 -22.16 14.37 -21.13
C ILE A 27 -20.81 13.64 -21.01
N PHE A 28 -20.02 13.99 -20.00
CA PHE A 28 -19.10 13.04 -19.42
C PHE A 28 -19.97 11.98 -18.77
N GLY A 29 -20.08 10.82 -19.43
CA GLY A 29 -20.56 9.63 -18.76
C GLY A 29 -19.53 9.27 -17.70
N GLU A 30 -19.72 9.79 -16.49
CA GLU A 30 -19.29 9.05 -15.30
C GLU A 30 -19.98 7.70 -15.39
N GLN A 31 -19.21 6.67 -15.73
CA GLN A 31 -19.58 5.31 -15.44
C GLN A 31 -19.50 5.17 -13.91
N GLN A 32 -20.54 5.69 -13.22
CA GLN A 32 -20.83 5.31 -11.85
C GLN A 32 -21.11 3.82 -11.87
N ASN A 33 -20.06 3.04 -11.64
CA ASN A 33 -20.21 1.67 -11.19
C ASN A 33 -20.98 1.75 -9.88
N GLY A 34 -22.27 1.39 -9.93
CA GLY A 34 -23.10 1.20 -8.76
C GLY A 34 -22.57 0.01 -7.96
N TRP A 35 -21.52 0.26 -7.19
CA TRP A 35 -21.12 -0.59 -6.07
C TRP A 35 -22.16 -0.35 -4.96
N ALA A 36 -22.58 -1.42 -4.31
CA ALA A 36 -23.43 -1.33 -3.12
C ALA A 36 -22.77 -0.37 -2.11
N GLU A 37 -23.58 0.51 -1.51
CA GLU A 37 -23.14 1.65 -0.69
C GLU A 37 -21.96 1.34 0.25
N GLU A 38 -20.88 2.13 0.14
CA GLU A 38 -19.79 2.20 1.13
C GLU A 38 -20.27 2.53 2.57
N SER A 39 -21.52 2.98 2.72
CA SER A 39 -22.13 3.46 3.97
C SER A 39 -22.04 2.45 5.12
N GLY A 40 -22.03 1.14 4.85
CA GLY A 40 -22.09 0.10 5.88
C GLY A 40 -20.77 -0.28 6.57
N LEU A 41 -19.62 0.19 6.05
CA LEU A 41 -18.28 -0.14 6.57
C LEU A 41 -17.53 1.08 7.15
N THR A 42 -18.25 2.19 7.34
CA THR A 42 -17.78 3.29 8.18
C THR A 42 -18.25 3.05 9.61
N PHE A 43 -17.35 3.15 10.60
CA PHE A 43 -17.71 2.95 12.00
C PHE A 43 -18.49 4.17 12.54
N VAL A 44 -19.62 3.90 13.19
CA VAL A 44 -20.44 4.88 13.92
C VAL A 44 -20.77 4.32 15.29
N LYS A 45 -20.26 4.95 16.35
CA LYS A 45 -20.34 4.43 17.72
C LYS A 45 -21.78 4.34 18.22
N GLU A 46 -22.60 5.35 17.94
CA GLU A 46 -24.00 5.43 18.37
C GLU A 46 -24.86 4.31 17.77
N GLU A 47 -24.43 3.77 16.62
CA GLU A 47 -25.08 2.67 15.90
C GLU A 47 -24.43 1.31 16.18
N SER A 48 -23.50 1.23 17.14
CA SER A 48 -22.81 -0.01 17.53
C SER A 48 -23.34 -0.64 18.84
N LEU A 49 -23.14 -1.94 19.00
CA LEU A 49 -23.38 -2.64 20.27
C LEU A 49 -22.12 -2.54 21.12
N ASP A 50 -22.24 -2.04 22.35
CA ASP A 50 -21.12 -1.97 23.30
C ASP A 50 -20.87 -3.35 23.91
N ALA A 51 -19.71 -3.94 23.60
CA ALA A 51 -19.33 -5.27 24.04
C ALA A 51 -19.28 -5.44 25.57
N ALA A 52 -19.15 -4.35 26.33
CA ALA A 52 -19.15 -4.37 27.79
C ALA A 52 -20.56 -4.21 28.41
N ASP A 53 -21.61 -4.02 27.60
CA ASP A 53 -22.97 -3.87 28.10
C ASP A 53 -23.57 -5.22 28.50
N ALA A 54 -23.60 -5.47 29.82
CA ALA A 54 -24.19 -6.67 30.41
C ALA A 54 -25.71 -6.78 30.18
N ALA A 55 -26.42 -5.68 29.88
CA ALA A 55 -27.83 -5.74 29.51
C ALA A 55 -28.04 -6.31 28.10
N ILE A 56 -27.03 -6.18 27.22
CA ILE A 56 -27.06 -6.70 25.84
C ILE A 56 -26.49 -8.12 25.78
N PHE A 57 -25.37 -8.35 26.44
CA PHE A 57 -24.57 -9.59 26.28
C PHE A 57 -24.58 -10.52 27.51
N GLY A 58 -25.16 -10.09 28.63
CA GLY A 58 -25.26 -10.92 29.83
C GLY A 58 -23.90 -11.40 30.34
N GLU A 59 -23.76 -12.71 30.54
CA GLU A 59 -22.49 -13.33 30.98
C GLU A 59 -21.36 -13.25 29.94
N TYR A 60 -21.70 -12.99 28.68
CA TYR A 60 -20.73 -12.85 27.59
C TYR A 60 -20.22 -11.42 27.43
N ALA A 61 -20.71 -10.44 28.21
CA ALA A 61 -20.18 -9.08 28.15
C ALA A 61 -18.67 -9.09 28.46
N LEU A 62 -17.91 -8.33 27.67
CA LEU A 62 -16.49 -8.14 27.87
C LEU A 62 -16.24 -7.26 29.10
N ILE A 63 -15.25 -7.62 29.89
CA ILE A 63 -14.84 -6.91 31.10
C ILE A 63 -13.46 -6.28 30.83
N PRO A 64 -13.34 -4.95 30.79
CA PRO A 64 -12.07 -4.29 30.55
C PRO A 64 -11.06 -4.58 31.65
N ASN A 65 -9.80 -4.79 31.27
CA ASN A 65 -8.66 -5.07 32.16
C ASN A 65 -8.82 -6.34 33.01
N ASN A 66 -9.65 -7.28 32.54
CA ASN A 66 -9.77 -8.59 33.15
C ASN A 66 -8.61 -9.48 32.70
N THR A 67 -7.94 -10.14 33.64
CA THR A 67 -6.79 -11.01 33.38
C THR A 67 -7.18 -12.41 32.87
N LYS A 68 -8.48 -12.69 32.72
CA LYS A 68 -8.97 -13.96 32.18
C LYS A 68 -9.11 -13.86 30.66
N ASP A 69 -8.89 -14.97 29.96
CA ASP A 69 -9.21 -15.10 28.55
C ASP A 69 -10.70 -14.83 28.32
N GLN A 70 -10.99 -13.94 27.37
CA GLN A 70 -12.34 -13.52 26.98
C GLN A 70 -12.64 -13.87 25.52
N SER A 71 -11.89 -14.80 24.91
CA SER A 71 -12.09 -15.20 23.51
C SER A 71 -13.52 -15.67 23.24
N ASP A 72 -14.06 -16.56 24.07
CA ASP A 72 -15.44 -17.05 23.91
C ASP A 72 -16.47 -15.92 24.04
N ASN A 73 -16.26 -15.00 24.97
CA ASN A 73 -17.09 -13.81 25.14
C ASN A 73 -17.06 -12.94 23.87
N LEU A 74 -15.87 -12.66 23.34
CA LEU A 74 -15.70 -11.86 22.12
C LEU A 74 -16.40 -12.53 20.92
N ILE A 75 -16.25 -13.85 20.77
CA ILE A 75 -16.93 -14.62 19.72
C ILE A 75 -18.45 -14.45 19.85
N LYS A 76 -19.01 -14.61 21.05
CA LYS A 76 -20.46 -14.48 21.29
C LYS A 76 -20.98 -13.08 21.05
N CYS A 77 -20.24 -12.05 21.48
CA CYS A 77 -20.55 -10.66 21.19
C CYS A 77 -20.57 -10.38 19.68
N LEU A 78 -19.58 -10.88 18.94
CA LEU A 78 -19.49 -10.72 17.49
C LEU A 78 -20.61 -11.46 16.74
N GLU A 79 -20.94 -12.69 17.16
CA GLU A 79 -22.06 -13.45 16.59
C GLU A 79 -23.37 -12.67 16.69
N GLN A 80 -23.67 -12.13 17.86
CA GLN A 80 -24.89 -11.35 18.11
C GLN A 80 -24.89 -10.02 17.35
N ALA A 81 -23.77 -9.28 17.33
CA ALA A 81 -23.66 -8.05 16.55
C ALA A 81 -23.83 -8.29 15.06
N THR A 82 -23.20 -9.34 14.54
CA THR A 82 -23.28 -9.75 13.13
C THR A 82 -24.70 -10.17 12.76
N ALA A 83 -25.40 -10.92 13.63
CA ALA A 83 -26.80 -11.30 13.42
C ALA A 83 -27.75 -10.09 13.34
N MET A 84 -27.39 -8.99 14.01
CA MET A 84 -28.10 -7.71 13.96
C MET A 84 -27.59 -6.78 12.84
N ASN A 85 -26.59 -7.21 12.06
CA ASN A 85 -25.86 -6.39 11.09
C ASN A 85 -25.29 -5.08 11.67
N ARG A 86 -24.95 -5.08 12.96
CA ARG A 86 -24.38 -3.93 13.68
C ARG A 86 -22.89 -4.10 13.89
N TRP A 87 -22.21 -2.97 14.08
CA TRP A 87 -20.85 -2.97 14.59
C TRP A 87 -20.81 -3.47 16.04
N LEU A 88 -19.79 -4.25 16.38
CA LEU A 88 -19.39 -4.45 17.76
C LEU A 88 -18.36 -3.37 18.13
N TYR A 89 -18.69 -2.55 19.10
CA TYR A 89 -17.76 -1.59 19.70
C TYR A 89 -17.17 -2.20 20.98
N ILE A 90 -15.84 -2.18 21.09
CA ILE A 90 -15.13 -2.59 22.29
C ILE A 90 -14.62 -1.32 22.97
N PRO A 91 -15.04 -1.02 24.21
CA PRO A 91 -14.57 0.16 24.92
C PRO A 91 -13.07 0.09 25.27
N GLU A 92 -12.54 1.17 25.82
CA GLU A 92 -11.14 1.22 26.26
C GLU A 92 -10.85 0.18 27.35
N GLY A 93 -9.67 -0.42 27.28
CA GLY A 93 -9.22 -1.46 28.20
C GLY A 93 -8.38 -2.52 27.50
N GLU A 94 -7.71 -3.33 28.32
CA GLU A 94 -7.04 -4.54 27.86
C GLU A 94 -7.96 -5.76 27.96
N TYR A 95 -8.00 -6.56 26.91
CA TYR A 95 -8.81 -7.78 26.82
C TYR A 95 -7.91 -8.94 26.36
N ILE A 96 -7.76 -9.96 27.21
CA ILE A 96 -7.02 -11.17 26.86
C ILE A 96 -7.84 -11.99 25.88
N VAL A 97 -7.25 -12.29 24.71
CA VAL A 97 -7.83 -13.08 23.62
C VAL A 97 -6.81 -14.15 23.21
N ASN A 98 -6.97 -15.35 23.74
CA ASN A 98 -6.07 -16.48 23.54
C ASN A 98 -6.58 -17.52 22.51
N GLN A 99 -7.70 -17.26 21.86
CA GLN A 99 -8.25 -18.11 20.80
C GLN A 99 -8.56 -17.30 19.55
N THR A 100 -8.34 -17.92 18.39
CA THR A 100 -8.63 -17.32 17.09
C THR A 100 -10.11 -16.98 16.94
N ILE A 101 -10.37 -15.74 16.53
CA ILE A 101 -11.71 -15.19 16.32
C ILE A 101 -12.14 -15.44 14.87
N PRO A 102 -13.24 -16.17 14.61
CA PRO A 102 -13.63 -16.52 13.27
C PRO A 102 -14.22 -15.33 12.50
N LEU A 103 -13.76 -15.14 11.27
CA LEU A 103 -14.27 -14.13 10.35
C LEU A 103 -15.33 -14.71 9.40
N TYR A 104 -16.56 -14.24 9.56
CA TYR A 104 -17.71 -14.51 8.69
C TYR A 104 -18.17 -13.22 7.98
N THR A 105 -19.14 -13.35 7.07
CA THR A 105 -19.78 -12.20 6.41
C THR A 105 -20.37 -11.22 7.44
N ASN A 106 -20.22 -9.93 7.18
CA ASN A 106 -20.71 -8.82 8.01
C ASN A 106 -20.07 -8.68 9.40
N VAL A 107 -18.95 -9.37 9.68
CA VAL A 107 -18.18 -9.14 10.92
C VAL A 107 -17.57 -7.74 10.87
N LYS A 108 -18.03 -6.86 11.76
CA LYS A 108 -17.59 -5.47 11.87
C LYS A 108 -17.25 -5.15 13.32
N ILE A 109 -15.98 -4.88 13.60
CA ILE A 109 -15.47 -4.64 14.95
C ILE A 109 -14.66 -3.34 15.00
N SER A 110 -14.86 -2.58 16.06
CA SER A 110 -14.09 -1.37 16.32
C SER A 110 -13.71 -1.25 17.79
N GLY A 111 -12.49 -0.79 18.07
CA GLY A 111 -12.11 -0.30 19.38
C GLY A 111 -12.54 1.16 19.62
N ALA A 112 -12.07 1.75 20.70
CA ALA A 112 -12.21 3.18 20.97
C ALA A 112 -11.44 4.03 19.93
N PRO A 113 -12.11 4.88 19.12
CA PRO A 113 -11.43 5.67 18.09
C PRO A 113 -10.37 6.61 18.64
N ASP A 114 -10.63 7.27 19.78
CA ASP A 114 -9.67 8.19 20.42
C ASP A 114 -8.91 7.55 21.59
N GLY A 115 -9.20 6.28 21.86
CA GLY A 115 -8.74 5.57 23.05
C GLY A 115 -7.82 4.40 22.75
N THR A 116 -7.56 3.63 23.80
CA THR A 116 -6.67 2.45 23.79
C THR A 116 -7.48 1.20 24.14
N THR A 117 -7.99 0.53 23.11
CA THR A 117 -8.60 -0.80 23.22
C THR A 117 -7.60 -1.84 22.76
N ILE A 118 -7.08 -2.63 23.70
CA ILE A 118 -6.03 -3.63 23.44
C ILE A 118 -6.67 -5.02 23.41
N LEU A 119 -6.47 -5.75 22.32
CA LEU A 119 -6.66 -7.20 22.28
C LEU A 119 -5.30 -7.85 22.36
N LYS A 120 -5.11 -8.72 23.35
CA LYS A 120 -3.81 -9.27 23.71
C LYS A 120 -3.80 -10.78 23.72
N ASN A 121 -2.86 -11.35 22.98
CA ASN A 121 -2.57 -12.77 23.01
C ASN A 121 -1.43 -13.07 23.99
N GLU A 122 -1.64 -14.01 24.89
CA GLU A 122 -0.64 -14.45 25.88
C GLU A 122 -0.20 -15.91 25.69
N THR A 123 -0.62 -16.54 24.59
CA THR A 123 -0.36 -17.97 24.35
C THR A 123 1.06 -18.26 23.86
N GLY A 124 1.74 -17.28 23.27
CA GLY A 124 3.00 -17.48 22.55
C GLY A 124 2.83 -18.28 21.24
N THR A 125 1.60 -18.41 20.75
CA THR A 125 1.27 -19.05 19.46
C THR A 125 0.38 -18.12 18.64
N GLU A 126 0.29 -18.32 17.32
CA GLU A 126 -0.51 -17.47 16.44
C GLU A 126 -2.00 -17.47 16.83
N VAL A 127 -2.50 -16.31 17.28
CA VAL A 127 -3.92 -16.01 17.50
C VAL A 127 -4.31 -14.81 16.65
N GLY A 128 -5.50 -14.84 16.06
CA GLY A 128 -5.88 -13.81 15.10
C GLY A 128 -7.36 -13.72 14.82
N PHE A 129 -7.70 -12.77 13.95
CA PHE A 129 -8.97 -12.78 13.23
C PHE A 129 -8.79 -13.58 11.96
N GLU A 130 -9.42 -14.75 11.86
CA GLU A 130 -9.16 -15.70 10.78
C GLU A 130 -10.46 -16.19 10.12
N CYS A 131 -10.51 -16.16 8.78
CA CYS A 131 -11.52 -16.92 8.06
C CYS A 131 -11.32 -18.42 8.28
N PRO A 132 -12.33 -19.17 8.80
CA PRO A 132 -12.15 -20.57 9.19
C PRO A 132 -11.48 -21.45 8.14
N LYS A 133 -10.46 -22.21 8.57
CA LYS A 133 -9.72 -23.15 7.73
C LYS A 133 -10.65 -24.20 7.11
N ASN A 134 -10.34 -24.62 5.89
CA ASN A 134 -11.13 -25.59 5.11
C ASN A 134 -12.57 -25.16 4.76
N GLN A 135 -12.95 -23.91 5.04
CA GLN A 135 -14.20 -23.33 4.61
C GLN A 135 -13.96 -22.24 3.57
N TYR A 136 -14.45 -22.46 2.35
CA TYR A 136 -14.26 -21.56 1.22
C TYR A 136 -15.54 -20.91 0.69
N PRO A 137 -16.49 -20.42 1.53
CA PRO A 137 -17.56 -19.58 1.03
C PRO A 137 -17.02 -18.19 0.68
N ASP A 138 -17.65 -17.54 -0.31
CA ASP A 138 -17.47 -16.11 -0.52
C ASP A 138 -18.07 -15.36 0.68
N ARG A 139 -17.28 -14.45 1.24
CA ARG A 139 -17.64 -13.58 2.37
C ARG A 139 -17.65 -12.14 1.89
N LYS A 140 -18.34 -11.28 2.64
CA LYS A 140 -18.34 -9.85 2.34
C LYS A 140 -18.43 -8.99 3.60
N ASN A 141 -18.06 -7.72 3.43
CA ASN A 141 -18.28 -6.65 4.40
C ASN A 141 -17.63 -6.95 5.75
N ILE A 142 -16.32 -7.11 5.75
CA ILE A 142 -15.54 -7.34 6.98
C ILE A 142 -14.78 -6.06 7.33
N ALA A 143 -14.90 -5.61 8.57
CA ALA A 143 -14.17 -4.44 9.05
C ALA A 143 -13.54 -4.69 10.43
N ILE A 144 -12.26 -4.35 10.56
CA ILE A 144 -11.48 -4.41 11.81
C ILE A 144 -10.79 -3.05 11.97
N THR A 145 -11.20 -2.28 12.97
CA THR A 145 -10.77 -0.87 13.07
C THR A 145 -10.44 -0.41 14.48
N ASN A 146 -9.58 0.60 14.60
CA ASN A 146 -9.32 1.30 15.87
C ASN A 146 -8.82 0.40 17.01
N LEU A 147 -8.14 -0.72 16.74
CA LEU A 147 -7.64 -1.63 17.78
C LEU A 147 -6.12 -1.54 17.96
N PHE A 148 -5.68 -1.75 19.20
CA PHE A 148 -4.32 -2.13 19.52
C PHE A 148 -4.26 -3.66 19.57
N LEU A 149 -3.42 -4.26 18.73
CA LEU A 149 -3.35 -5.70 18.50
C LEU A 149 -1.98 -6.20 18.95
N ASP A 150 -1.93 -6.72 20.17
CA ASP A 150 -0.73 -7.27 20.83
C ASP A 150 -0.64 -8.77 20.52
N ASP A 151 0.27 -9.13 19.61
CA ASP A 151 0.43 -10.48 19.07
C ASP A 151 -0.86 -11.11 18.49
N ILE A 152 -1.66 -10.27 17.81
CA ILE A 152 -2.89 -10.66 17.10
C ILE A 152 -2.72 -10.40 15.60
N PHE A 153 -2.88 -11.43 14.76
CA PHE A 153 -2.81 -11.32 13.29
C PHE A 153 -4.19 -11.25 12.63
N ILE A 154 -4.24 -10.92 11.34
CA ILE A 154 -5.45 -10.98 10.52
C ILE A 154 -5.19 -11.87 9.30
N TYR A 155 -6.07 -12.85 9.09
CA TYR A 155 -6.09 -13.68 7.88
C TYR A 155 -7.48 -13.67 7.26
N THR A 156 -7.55 -13.23 6.01
CA THR A 156 -8.77 -13.24 5.21
C THR A 156 -8.59 -14.09 3.97
N GLN A 157 -9.67 -14.76 3.60
CA GLN A 157 -9.76 -15.44 2.31
C GLN A 157 -11.15 -15.31 1.71
N LEU A 158 -11.23 -15.08 0.40
CA LEU A 158 -12.49 -14.96 -0.33
C LEU A 158 -13.43 -13.90 0.26
N VAL A 159 -12.91 -12.70 0.52
CA VAL A 159 -13.67 -11.60 1.13
C VAL A 159 -13.80 -10.46 0.14
N ASP A 160 -15.02 -9.99 -0.12
CA ASP A 160 -15.26 -8.74 -0.86
C ASP A 160 -15.63 -7.60 0.12
N HIS A 161 -15.16 -6.39 -0.11
CA HIS A 161 -15.30 -5.24 0.79
C HIS A 161 -14.67 -5.49 2.18
N LEU A 162 -13.35 -5.34 2.24
CA LEU A 162 -12.54 -5.48 3.46
C LEU A 162 -12.04 -4.11 3.93
N ARG A 163 -12.15 -3.83 5.22
CA ARG A 163 -11.54 -2.65 5.87
C ARG A 163 -10.65 -3.09 7.04
N ILE A 164 -9.38 -2.73 6.99
CA ILE A 164 -8.41 -2.89 8.10
C ILE A 164 -7.82 -1.51 8.32
N GLU A 165 -8.38 -0.75 9.26
CA GLU A 165 -8.10 0.68 9.35
C GLU A 165 -7.82 1.18 10.76
N ASN A 166 -6.86 2.09 10.90
CA ASN A 166 -6.52 2.76 12.16
C ASN A 166 -6.12 1.79 13.29
N ASN A 167 -5.53 0.64 12.95
CA ASN A 167 -5.06 -0.33 13.92
C ASN A 167 -3.56 -0.15 14.21
N ILE A 168 -3.13 -0.56 15.41
CA ILE A 168 -1.74 -0.56 15.83
C ILE A 168 -1.37 -2.00 16.19
N PHE A 169 -0.51 -2.62 15.39
CA PHE A 169 -0.05 -3.98 15.58
C PHE A 169 1.33 -3.97 16.23
N TYR A 170 1.55 -4.78 17.27
CA TYR A 170 2.83 -4.87 17.95
C TYR A 170 3.04 -6.25 18.59
N HIS A 171 4.31 -6.55 18.91
CA HIS A 171 4.81 -7.88 19.29
C HIS A 171 4.35 -9.07 18.41
N PRO A 172 4.14 -8.90 17.08
CA PRO A 172 3.62 -9.99 16.28
C PRO A 172 4.58 -11.19 16.28
N THR A 173 4.10 -12.35 16.67
CA THR A 173 4.79 -13.62 16.46
C THR A 173 4.50 -14.20 15.09
N SER A 174 3.45 -13.71 14.40
CA SER A 174 2.97 -14.19 13.10
C SER A 174 3.90 -13.88 11.92
N LYS A 175 3.81 -14.71 10.86
CA LYS A 175 4.69 -14.59 9.68
C LYS A 175 4.34 -13.32 8.92
N PHE A 176 3.04 -13.15 8.71
CA PHE A 176 2.40 -11.94 8.21
C PHE A 176 1.48 -11.43 9.30
N VAL A 177 1.54 -10.14 9.57
CA VAL A 177 0.60 -9.47 10.48
C VAL A 177 -0.80 -9.42 9.84
N VAL A 178 -0.85 -9.14 8.53
CA VAL A 178 -2.08 -9.14 7.73
C VAL A 178 -1.86 -10.02 6.50
N ASN A 179 -2.77 -10.95 6.26
CA ASN A 179 -2.70 -11.90 5.16
C ASN A 179 -4.04 -11.96 4.40
N VAL A 180 -4.07 -11.39 3.20
CA VAL A 180 -5.28 -11.24 2.38
C VAL A 180 -5.18 -12.10 1.11
N ASN A 181 -6.09 -13.07 0.98
CA ASN A 181 -6.13 -14.02 -0.13
C ASN A 181 -7.44 -13.93 -0.91
N LYS A 182 -7.38 -13.59 -2.21
CA LYS A 182 -8.57 -13.29 -3.04
C LYS A 182 -9.50 -12.32 -2.30
N THR A 183 -9.33 -11.04 -2.60
CA THR A 183 -10.26 -10.00 -2.17
C THR A 183 -10.55 -9.03 -3.29
N ASN A 184 -11.80 -8.60 -3.39
CA ASN A 184 -12.18 -7.45 -4.20
C ASN A 184 -12.58 -6.29 -3.28
N ASP A 185 -12.07 -5.09 -3.53
CA ASP A 185 -12.26 -3.90 -2.68
C ASP A 185 -11.73 -4.09 -1.25
N ALA A 186 -10.41 -3.97 -1.08
CA ALA A 186 -9.80 -3.88 0.26
C ALA A 186 -9.24 -2.48 0.51
N LYS A 187 -9.45 -1.97 1.73
CA LYS A 187 -8.73 -0.80 2.25
C LYS A 187 -7.94 -1.23 3.48
N ILE A 188 -6.62 -1.10 3.42
CA ILE A 188 -5.69 -1.35 4.53
C ILE A 188 -5.03 -0.02 4.83
N ASN A 189 -5.67 0.82 5.63
CA ASN A 189 -5.32 2.24 5.72
C ASN A 189 -5.01 2.72 7.13
N ASN A 190 -4.07 3.67 7.25
CA ASN A 190 -3.75 4.36 8.51
C ASN A 190 -3.33 3.42 9.66
N ASN A 191 -2.79 2.24 9.35
CA ASN A 191 -2.32 1.29 10.36
C ASN A 191 -0.85 1.56 10.71
N ILE A 192 -0.46 1.18 11.93
CA ILE A 192 0.94 1.18 12.37
C ILE A 192 1.36 -0.26 12.66
N PHE A 193 2.43 -0.72 12.02
CA PHE A 193 2.99 -2.05 12.19
C PHE A 193 4.33 -1.95 12.90
N LEU A 194 4.39 -2.42 14.14
CA LEU A 194 5.54 -2.33 15.03
C LEU A 194 6.13 -3.72 15.25
N ARG A 195 7.46 -3.81 15.20
CA ARG A 195 8.19 -5.03 15.56
C ARG A 195 9.55 -4.67 16.13
N ASP A 196 9.80 -5.06 17.37
CA ASP A 196 11.11 -5.00 17.99
C ASP A 196 11.98 -6.21 17.61
N GLN A 197 13.25 -6.17 18.03
CA GLN A 197 14.21 -7.24 17.75
C GLN A 197 13.85 -8.56 18.42
N ALA A 198 13.24 -8.54 19.61
CA ALA A 198 12.88 -9.75 20.36
C ALA A 198 11.76 -10.53 19.67
N HIS A 199 10.93 -9.85 18.88
CA HIS A 199 9.82 -10.43 18.13
C HIS A 199 10.15 -10.64 16.64
N VAL A 200 11.42 -10.61 16.24
CA VAL A 200 11.82 -11.11 14.91
C VAL A 200 11.97 -12.62 14.99
N GLY A 201 11.05 -13.36 14.36
CA GLY A 201 11.13 -14.82 14.32
C GLY A 201 12.45 -15.30 13.71
N ALA A 202 12.98 -16.44 14.18
CA ALA A 202 14.33 -16.89 13.84
C ALA A 202 14.55 -17.32 12.37
N ALA A 203 13.48 -17.59 11.59
CA ALA A 203 13.62 -18.01 10.19
C ALA A 203 13.55 -16.80 9.25
N ARG A 204 14.28 -16.86 8.13
CA ARG A 204 14.41 -15.75 7.14
C ARG A 204 13.08 -15.21 6.60
N ASP A 205 12.01 -15.98 6.72
CA ASP A 205 10.71 -15.64 6.16
C ASP A 205 9.75 -14.99 7.18
N TRP A 206 10.12 -14.98 8.48
CA TRP A 206 9.35 -14.34 9.55
C TRP A 206 9.66 -12.85 9.62
N GLY A 207 8.72 -12.04 10.10
CA GLY A 207 8.88 -10.58 10.15
C GLY A 207 8.31 -9.84 8.94
N ARG A 208 7.43 -10.47 8.16
CA ARG A 208 6.70 -9.82 7.06
C ARG A 208 5.45 -9.14 7.60
N THR A 209 5.01 -8.08 6.93
CA THR A 209 3.87 -7.29 7.41
C THR A 209 2.58 -7.67 6.70
N ILE A 210 2.48 -7.37 5.40
CA ILE A 210 1.27 -7.63 4.61
C ILE A 210 1.57 -8.66 3.52
N TYR A 211 0.78 -9.73 3.46
CA TYR A 211 0.58 -10.50 2.23
C TYR A 211 -0.74 -10.08 1.58
N ILE A 212 -0.71 -9.85 0.27
CA ILE A 212 -1.90 -9.57 -0.52
C ILE A 212 -1.80 -10.18 -1.91
N GLY A 213 -2.61 -11.19 -2.21
CA GLY A 213 -2.52 -11.92 -3.46
C GLY A 213 -3.74 -12.78 -3.76
N GLY A 214 -3.85 -13.20 -5.01
CA GLY A 214 -4.92 -14.08 -5.46
C GLY A 214 -4.59 -15.56 -5.24
N TYR A 215 -5.23 -16.40 -6.05
CA TYR A 215 -4.96 -17.82 -6.11
C TYR A 215 -4.48 -18.21 -7.50
N ALA A 216 -3.43 -19.03 -7.55
CA ALA A 216 -2.94 -19.69 -8.76
C ALA A 216 -2.64 -21.17 -8.44
N THR A 217 -3.70 -21.95 -8.20
CA THR A 217 -3.63 -23.38 -7.91
C THR A 217 -4.33 -24.19 -9.00
N PRO A 218 -4.06 -25.51 -9.13
CA PRO A 218 -4.75 -26.37 -10.11
C PRO A 218 -6.27 -26.31 -10.08
N SER A 219 -6.86 -26.01 -8.92
CA SER A 219 -8.31 -25.93 -8.72
C SER A 219 -8.88 -24.51 -8.74
N ARG A 220 -8.05 -23.47 -8.75
CA ARG A 220 -8.51 -22.09 -8.56
C ARG A 220 -7.52 -21.08 -9.15
N TYR A 221 -8.03 -20.22 -10.02
CA TYR A 221 -7.30 -19.07 -10.56
C TYR A 221 -8.16 -17.82 -10.36
N GLN A 222 -7.83 -17.00 -9.36
CA GLN A 222 -8.66 -15.87 -8.93
C GLN A 222 -7.79 -14.68 -8.52
N TRP A 223 -8.32 -13.49 -8.75
CA TRP A 223 -7.63 -12.23 -8.49
C TRP A 223 -7.90 -11.70 -7.09
N THR A 224 -6.92 -10.97 -6.58
CA THR A 224 -7.15 -9.91 -5.61
C THR A 224 -7.08 -8.59 -6.36
N GLU A 225 -8.14 -7.79 -6.31
CA GLU A 225 -8.30 -6.60 -7.13
C GLU A 225 -8.99 -5.44 -6.41
N ASN A 226 -8.79 -4.21 -6.90
CA ASN A 226 -9.30 -2.97 -6.30
C ASN A 226 -8.83 -2.79 -4.86
N ILE A 227 -7.52 -2.56 -4.69
CA ILE A 227 -6.87 -2.54 -3.38
C ILE A 227 -6.32 -1.14 -3.08
N GLU A 228 -6.53 -0.67 -1.87
CA GLU A 228 -5.89 0.51 -1.29
C GLU A 228 -5.05 0.08 -0.08
N ILE A 229 -3.77 0.44 -0.08
CA ILE A 229 -2.86 0.26 1.05
C ILE A 229 -2.21 1.62 1.29
N ASN A 230 -2.91 2.47 2.02
CA ASN A 230 -2.56 3.89 2.10
C ASN A 230 -2.26 4.34 3.53
N ASN A 231 -1.39 5.32 3.68
CA ASN A 231 -1.19 6.05 4.94
C ASN A 231 -0.67 5.18 6.10
N ASN A 232 -0.08 4.02 5.82
CA ASN A 232 0.41 3.09 6.85
C ASN A 232 1.87 3.38 7.22
N LEU A 233 2.23 3.04 8.47
CA LEU A 233 3.61 3.03 8.94
C LEU A 233 4.09 1.58 9.11
N PHE A 234 5.05 1.17 8.29
CA PHE A 234 5.71 -0.13 8.37
C PHE A 234 7.03 0.03 9.12
N GLY A 235 7.01 -0.24 10.42
CA GLY A 235 8.14 -0.01 11.31
C GLY A 235 8.36 1.47 11.61
N VAL A 236 8.78 1.79 12.84
CA VAL A 236 9.19 3.15 13.26
C VAL A 236 10.16 3.10 14.44
N LYS A 237 10.85 4.22 14.69
CA LYS A 237 11.38 4.53 16.02
C LYS A 237 10.35 5.39 16.77
N LEU A 238 10.01 5.03 18.01
CA LEU A 238 9.00 5.78 18.78
C LEU A 238 9.41 7.24 19.00
N ALA A 239 10.70 7.50 19.24
CA ALA A 239 11.25 8.84 19.42
C ALA A 239 11.15 9.71 18.15
N GLU A 240 10.87 9.14 16.98
CA GLU A 240 10.77 9.86 15.70
C GLU A 240 9.32 10.13 15.27
N LEU A 241 8.32 9.69 16.05
CA LEU A 241 6.90 9.83 15.70
C LEU A 241 6.46 11.29 15.50
N ASP A 242 6.97 12.22 16.29
CA ASP A 242 6.69 13.66 16.10
C ASP A 242 7.22 14.16 14.76
N ALA A 243 8.39 13.67 14.35
CA ALA A 243 8.96 14.04 13.08
C ALA A 243 8.19 13.45 11.90
N ILE A 244 7.67 12.22 12.05
CA ILE A 244 6.84 11.54 11.06
C ILE A 244 5.51 12.27 10.84
N LYS A 245 4.91 12.83 11.90
CA LYS A 245 3.65 13.59 11.80
C LYS A 245 3.72 14.80 10.85
N GLU A 246 4.90 15.37 10.62
CA GLU A 246 5.06 16.57 9.79
C GLU A 246 4.86 16.33 8.29
N PHE A 247 5.05 15.10 7.82
CA PHE A 247 4.83 14.71 6.42
C PHE A 247 3.75 13.64 6.25
N SER A 248 3.09 13.25 7.35
CA SER A 248 2.00 12.29 7.34
C SER A 248 0.64 13.01 7.26
N PRO A 249 -0.37 12.41 6.63
CA PRO A 249 -1.74 12.95 6.61
C PRO A 249 -2.36 13.03 8.01
N ALA A 250 -3.39 13.87 8.15
CA ALA A 250 -4.08 14.08 9.43
C ALA A 250 -4.65 12.78 10.04
N THR A 251 -5.11 11.85 9.21
CA THR A 251 -5.61 10.54 9.65
C THR A 251 -4.51 9.68 10.24
N THR A 252 -3.33 9.62 9.61
CA THR A 252 -2.14 8.94 10.17
C THR A 252 -1.69 9.61 11.48
N ASN A 253 -1.73 10.95 11.54
CA ASN A 253 -1.35 11.70 12.74
C ASN A 253 -2.23 11.35 13.94
N HIS A 254 -3.52 11.09 13.71
CA HIS A 254 -4.42 10.61 14.75
C HIS A 254 -4.01 9.23 15.28
N THR A 255 -3.74 8.24 14.41
CA THR A 255 -3.24 6.93 14.84
C THR A 255 -1.90 7.03 15.57
N ILE A 256 -0.98 7.90 15.11
CA ILE A 256 0.29 8.18 15.81
C ILE A 256 0.03 8.74 17.21
N GLN A 257 -0.88 9.72 17.34
CA GLN A 257 -1.19 10.33 18.63
C GLN A 257 -1.77 9.30 19.61
N ARG A 258 -2.61 8.38 19.13
CA ARG A 258 -3.13 7.27 19.95
C ARG A 258 -2.01 6.38 20.47
N LEU A 259 -1.05 6.01 19.63
CA LEU A 259 0.13 5.24 20.05
C LEU A 259 0.96 6.01 21.08
N GLN A 260 1.27 7.29 20.84
CA GLN A 260 2.04 8.12 21.75
C GLN A 260 1.36 8.24 23.12
N ASN A 261 0.03 8.46 23.15
CA ASN A 261 -0.76 8.51 24.38
C ASN A 261 -0.67 7.18 25.14
N ALA A 262 -0.93 6.06 24.45
CA ALA A 262 -0.89 4.72 25.05
C ALA A 262 0.47 4.38 25.68
N VAL A 263 1.58 4.76 25.03
CA VAL A 263 2.93 4.60 25.57
C VAL A 263 3.18 5.54 26.76
N SER A 264 2.81 6.81 26.65
CA SER A 264 3.02 7.81 27.71
C SER A 264 2.22 7.52 28.99
N GLU A 265 1.04 6.91 28.83
CA GLU A 265 0.16 6.48 29.92
C GLU A 265 0.50 5.08 30.45
N ALA A 266 1.57 4.45 29.93
CA ALA A 266 2.00 3.09 30.27
C ALA A 266 0.92 2.02 30.06
N LYS A 267 -0.02 2.24 29.14
CA LYS A 267 -1.00 1.24 28.68
C LYS A 267 -0.37 0.23 27.72
N VAL A 268 0.66 0.65 26.98
CA VAL A 268 1.42 -0.18 26.06
C VAL A 268 2.91 0.01 26.38
N SER A 269 3.64 -1.10 26.51
CA SER A 269 5.09 -1.10 26.76
C SER A 269 5.82 -1.53 25.50
N LEU A 270 6.64 -0.64 24.94
CA LEU A 270 7.38 -0.88 23.70
C LEU A 270 8.82 -0.35 23.83
N ALA A 271 9.78 -1.07 23.27
CA ALA A 271 11.11 -0.53 23.01
C ALA A 271 11.02 0.61 21.97
N ASN A 272 12.01 1.51 21.96
CA ASN A 272 12.06 2.59 20.97
C ASN A 272 12.16 2.02 19.54
N GLU A 273 13.00 1.00 19.35
CA GLU A 273 13.26 0.40 18.05
C GLU A 273 12.15 -0.59 17.67
N GLN A 274 11.19 -0.16 16.85
CA GLN A 274 10.05 -0.95 16.37
C GLN A 274 10.05 -1.20 14.85
N TYR A 275 11.23 -1.11 14.21
CA TYR A 275 11.41 -1.09 12.76
C TYR A 275 12.16 -2.34 12.25
N PHE A 276 12.06 -3.46 12.95
CA PHE A 276 12.67 -4.73 12.52
C PHE A 276 11.77 -5.47 11.54
N ILE A 277 11.51 -4.85 10.38
CA ILE A 277 10.59 -5.35 9.35
C ILE A 277 11.37 -6.02 8.21
N VAL A 278 11.07 -7.30 7.93
CA VAL A 278 11.71 -8.07 6.84
C VAL A 278 11.08 -7.77 5.49
N THR A 279 9.76 -7.59 5.43
CA THR A 279 9.06 -7.11 4.23
C THR A 279 7.85 -6.27 4.62
N GLY A 280 7.66 -5.14 3.95
CA GLY A 280 6.43 -4.36 4.05
C GLY A 280 5.26 -5.09 3.39
N ILE A 281 5.27 -5.19 2.06
CA ILE A 281 4.16 -5.76 1.28
C ILE A 281 4.66 -6.87 0.34
N ASN A 282 4.03 -8.04 0.40
CA ASN A 282 4.27 -9.14 -0.52
C ASN A 282 3.02 -9.47 -1.34
N SER A 283 3.23 -9.76 -2.62
CA SER A 283 2.27 -10.49 -3.45
C SER A 283 3.00 -11.56 -4.25
N TYR A 284 2.50 -12.78 -4.23
CA TYR A 284 3.13 -13.89 -4.96
C TYR A 284 2.49 -14.19 -6.31
N ASN A 285 1.30 -13.67 -6.59
CA ASN A 285 0.59 -13.77 -7.87
C ASN A 285 -0.75 -13.04 -7.79
N ASN A 286 -1.32 -12.78 -8.96
CA ASN A 286 -2.73 -12.44 -9.15
C ASN A 286 -3.21 -11.20 -8.35
N LEU A 287 -2.32 -10.23 -8.11
CA LEU A 287 -2.69 -8.90 -7.61
C LEU A 287 -2.91 -7.96 -8.80
N LYS A 288 -4.05 -7.26 -8.80
CA LYS A 288 -4.41 -6.31 -9.84
C LYS A 288 -4.97 -5.02 -9.23
N GLN A 289 -4.82 -3.87 -9.90
CA GLN A 289 -5.50 -2.62 -9.51
C GLN A 289 -5.25 -2.25 -8.04
N ALA A 290 -3.98 -2.15 -7.67
CA ALA A 290 -3.57 -1.79 -6.32
C ALA A 290 -2.98 -0.38 -6.28
N ARG A 291 -3.48 0.46 -5.37
CA ARG A 291 -2.94 1.76 -5.00
C ARG A 291 -2.22 1.64 -3.66
N ILE A 292 -0.94 1.99 -3.66
CA ILE A 292 -0.06 1.94 -2.49
C ILE A 292 0.53 3.33 -2.31
N GLU A 293 -0.12 4.14 -1.47
CA GLU A 293 0.14 5.58 -1.41
C GLU A 293 0.41 6.09 0.01
N HIS A 294 1.25 7.12 0.13
CA HIS A 294 1.47 7.84 1.40
C HIS A 294 1.94 6.97 2.56
N ASN A 295 2.59 5.83 2.29
CA ASN A 295 3.12 4.95 3.34
C ASN A 295 4.55 5.33 3.72
N LEU A 296 4.91 5.08 4.98
CA LEU A 296 6.30 5.06 5.43
C LEU A 296 6.75 3.61 5.57
N PHE A 297 7.78 3.22 4.84
CA PHE A 297 8.50 1.97 5.04
C PHE A 297 9.82 2.25 5.72
N TYR A 298 9.95 1.83 6.98
CA TYR A 298 11.16 1.99 7.76
C TYR A 298 11.62 0.62 8.28
N SER A 299 12.75 0.14 7.76
CA SER A 299 13.40 -1.06 8.25
C SER A 299 14.77 -0.74 8.86
N CYS A 300 15.45 -1.73 9.44
CA CYS A 300 16.56 -1.50 10.36
C CYS A 300 17.96 -1.55 9.73
N HIS A 301 18.06 -1.64 8.40
CA HIS A 301 19.34 -1.83 7.71
C HIS A 301 20.33 -0.68 7.90
N ASP A 302 19.84 0.57 7.90
CA ASP A 302 20.71 1.73 8.06
C ASP A 302 21.49 1.69 9.39
N ASP A 303 20.87 1.14 10.45
CA ASP A 303 21.46 1.06 11.80
C ASP A 303 22.18 -0.27 12.07
N TYR A 304 21.74 -1.39 11.46
CA TYR A 304 22.20 -2.74 11.83
C TYR A 304 22.72 -3.60 10.67
N GLY A 305 22.68 -3.13 9.42
CA GLY A 305 23.04 -3.94 8.26
C GLY A 305 22.12 -5.15 8.06
N LEU A 306 22.67 -6.28 7.59
CA LEU A 306 21.94 -7.54 7.34
C LEU A 306 22.09 -8.56 8.48
N ASP A 307 22.77 -8.20 9.56
CA ASP A 307 23.17 -9.14 10.61
C ASP A 307 22.02 -9.48 11.57
N VAL A 308 21.06 -8.56 11.73
CA VAL A 308 19.99 -8.68 12.75
C VAL A 308 18.71 -9.29 12.18
N ILE A 309 18.36 -8.95 10.95
CA ILE A 309 17.21 -9.54 10.24
C ILE A 309 17.65 -9.98 8.86
N ALA A 310 17.08 -11.09 8.38
CA ALA A 310 17.26 -11.52 7.00
C ALA A 310 16.39 -10.66 6.07
N GLN A 311 16.78 -9.40 5.90
CA GLN A 311 16.00 -8.40 5.19
C GLN A 311 15.67 -8.88 3.76
N ASP A 312 14.44 -8.61 3.36
CA ASP A 312 13.90 -8.81 2.02
C ASP A 312 13.44 -7.43 1.52
N HIS A 313 12.49 -7.32 0.61
CA HIS A 313 12.15 -6.03 -0.03
C HIS A 313 11.10 -5.24 0.77
N ALA A 314 11.07 -3.91 0.63
CA ALA A 314 10.01 -3.05 1.13
C ALA A 314 8.65 -3.45 0.52
N ILE A 315 8.64 -3.62 -0.81
CA ILE A 315 7.57 -4.31 -1.53
C ILE A 315 8.16 -5.37 -2.45
N TYR A 316 7.50 -6.51 -2.55
CA TYR A 316 7.83 -7.56 -3.50
C TYR A 316 6.57 -8.13 -4.14
N LEU A 317 6.30 -7.69 -5.37
CA LEU A 317 5.10 -8.02 -6.13
C LEU A 317 5.45 -8.90 -7.33
N ARG A 318 4.75 -10.03 -7.48
CA ARG A 318 5.01 -11.03 -8.51
C ARG A 318 3.79 -11.19 -9.41
N GLY A 319 3.98 -11.11 -10.72
CA GLY A 319 2.92 -11.21 -11.71
C GLY A 319 1.76 -10.26 -11.42
N SER A 320 2.07 -9.02 -11.09
CA SER A 320 1.11 -7.99 -10.69
C SER A 320 0.73 -7.09 -11.86
N GLN A 321 -0.52 -6.60 -11.88
CA GLN A 321 -1.03 -5.76 -12.97
C GLN A 321 -1.68 -4.48 -12.45
N ASP A 322 -1.59 -3.39 -13.21
CA ASP A 322 -2.26 -2.11 -12.90
C ASP A 322 -1.92 -1.61 -11.48
N ILE A 323 -0.63 -1.47 -11.20
CA ILE A 323 -0.11 -1.10 -9.87
C ILE A 323 0.27 0.38 -9.86
N TYR A 324 -0.20 1.09 -8.84
CA TYR A 324 0.10 2.50 -8.60
C TYR A 324 0.81 2.63 -7.25
N PHE A 325 2.03 3.17 -7.28
CA PHE A 325 2.88 3.33 -6.11
C PHE A 325 3.39 4.78 -6.03
N ALA A 326 2.80 5.58 -5.14
CA ALA A 326 3.11 7.00 -5.10
C ALA A 326 3.20 7.62 -3.71
N ASN A 327 3.97 8.72 -3.62
CA ASN A 327 4.06 9.51 -2.39
C ASN A 327 4.48 8.69 -1.15
N ASN A 328 5.22 7.60 -1.35
CA ASN A 328 5.76 6.80 -0.24
C ASN A 328 7.15 7.31 0.18
N HIS A 329 7.48 7.10 1.45
CA HIS A 329 8.81 7.31 2.01
C HIS A 329 9.42 5.95 2.36
N LEU A 330 10.58 5.62 1.80
CA LEU A 330 11.31 4.39 2.11
C LEU A 330 12.68 4.72 2.70
N ARG A 331 13.04 4.06 3.80
CA ARG A 331 14.38 4.12 4.40
C ARG A 331 14.74 2.85 5.17
N GLY A 332 16.03 2.69 5.44
CA GLY A 332 16.54 1.55 6.21
C GLY A 332 16.31 0.20 5.53
N TRP A 333 16.19 0.22 4.20
CA TRP A 333 16.28 -0.95 3.35
C TRP A 333 17.65 -1.01 2.72
N HIS A 334 18.17 -2.23 2.58
CA HIS A 334 19.40 -2.49 1.86
C HIS A 334 19.28 -2.06 0.40
N ASN A 335 20.35 -1.47 -0.15
CA ASN A 335 20.34 -0.97 -1.53
C ASN A 335 20.67 -2.01 -2.60
N GLY A 336 20.88 -3.28 -2.24
CA GLY A 336 21.15 -4.38 -3.15
C GLY A 336 20.01 -5.41 -3.24
N PRO A 337 20.29 -6.67 -3.64
CA PRO A 337 19.27 -7.69 -3.98
C PRO A 337 18.43 -8.20 -2.79
N ALA A 338 18.73 -7.73 -1.58
CA ALA A 338 18.06 -8.09 -0.34
C ALA A 338 17.23 -6.93 0.24
N GLY A 339 16.88 -5.94 -0.58
CA GLY A 339 16.14 -4.76 -0.14
C GLY A 339 15.50 -3.97 -1.28
N GLY A 340 14.91 -2.83 -0.92
CA GLY A 340 14.29 -1.90 -1.84
C GLY A 340 12.94 -2.36 -2.42
N ILE A 341 12.63 -1.93 -3.63
CA ILE A 341 11.36 -2.24 -4.31
C ILE A 341 11.59 -3.33 -5.35
N LYS A 342 10.76 -4.38 -5.35
CA LYS A 342 10.86 -5.45 -6.35
C LYS A 342 9.56 -5.79 -7.04
N PHE A 343 9.64 -5.83 -8.36
CA PHE A 343 8.64 -6.42 -9.23
C PHE A 343 9.24 -7.62 -9.95
N LYS A 344 8.50 -8.71 -10.00
CA LYS A 344 8.89 -9.90 -10.76
C LYS A 344 7.77 -10.30 -11.68
N SER A 345 7.96 -9.92 -12.94
CA SER A 345 6.96 -9.84 -13.98
C SER A 345 5.76 -8.97 -13.62
N GLY A 346 5.36 -8.13 -14.56
CA GLY A 346 4.34 -7.10 -14.31
C GLY A 346 3.91 -6.38 -15.56
N ARG A 347 2.69 -5.81 -15.51
CA ARG A 347 2.11 -5.02 -16.58
C ARG A 347 1.46 -3.77 -16.00
N ASN A 348 1.61 -2.63 -16.64
CA ASN A 348 1.01 -1.35 -16.23
C ASN A 348 1.39 -0.97 -14.79
N ILE A 349 2.69 -0.74 -14.55
CA ILE A 349 3.21 -0.39 -13.23
C ILE A 349 3.60 1.09 -13.25
N THR A 350 3.01 1.88 -12.37
CA THR A 350 3.27 3.33 -12.24
C THR A 350 3.86 3.64 -10.87
N ILE A 351 5.07 4.18 -10.84
CA ILE A 351 5.84 4.49 -9.64
C ILE A 351 6.21 5.97 -9.66
N VAL A 352 5.53 6.81 -8.87
CA VAL A 352 5.68 8.27 -9.00
C VAL A 352 5.79 9.01 -7.68
N ASN A 353 6.57 10.10 -7.65
CA ASN A 353 6.62 11.02 -6.51
C ASN A 353 7.01 10.40 -5.16
N ASN A 354 7.84 9.35 -5.16
CA ASN A 354 8.33 8.70 -3.94
C ASN A 354 9.68 9.28 -3.49
N TYR A 355 9.95 9.20 -2.18
CA TYR A 355 11.26 9.46 -1.59
C TYR A 355 11.90 8.15 -1.14
N LEU A 356 13.07 7.82 -1.72
CA LEU A 356 13.74 6.53 -1.60
C LEU A 356 15.14 6.74 -1.04
N ARG A 357 15.30 6.58 0.27
CA ARG A 357 16.60 6.71 0.94
C ARG A 357 17.33 5.38 0.95
N ASN A 358 18.55 5.38 0.41
CA ASN A 358 19.39 4.18 0.25
C ASN A 358 18.63 3.00 -0.37
N THR A 359 17.64 3.27 -1.23
CA THR A 359 16.68 2.26 -1.68
C THR A 359 16.68 2.20 -3.20
N GLY A 360 17.01 1.03 -3.76
CA GLY A 360 16.94 0.76 -5.19
C GLY A 360 15.61 0.15 -5.64
N MET A 361 15.44 0.01 -6.95
CA MET A 361 14.35 -0.71 -7.59
C MET A 361 14.89 -1.89 -8.41
N ILE A 362 14.19 -3.00 -8.36
CA ILE A 362 14.60 -4.25 -8.99
C ILE A 362 13.42 -4.82 -9.78
N PHE A 363 13.62 -4.95 -11.09
CA PHE A 363 12.63 -5.50 -12.00
C PHE A 363 13.12 -6.82 -12.58
N TYR A 364 12.33 -7.86 -12.45
CA TYR A 364 12.61 -9.15 -13.05
C TYR A 364 11.60 -9.44 -14.15
N ALA A 365 12.03 -9.97 -15.28
CA ALA A 365 11.17 -10.66 -16.22
C ALA A 365 11.41 -12.16 -16.11
N THR A 366 11.11 -12.72 -14.94
CA THR A 366 11.06 -14.15 -14.73
C THR A 366 9.60 -14.57 -14.78
N ALA A 367 9.30 -15.68 -15.45
CA ALA A 367 7.92 -16.14 -15.63
C ALA A 367 7.16 -16.29 -14.30
N GLU A 368 6.01 -15.62 -14.18
CA GLU A 368 5.11 -15.68 -13.01
C GLU A 368 3.64 -15.90 -13.41
N TYR A 369 2.85 -16.45 -12.47
CA TYR A 369 1.39 -16.45 -12.58
C TYR A 369 0.85 -15.05 -12.24
N GLY A 370 -0.34 -14.71 -12.74
CA GLY A 370 -0.97 -13.42 -12.48
C GLY A 370 -0.85 -12.41 -13.63
N LEU A 371 -0.26 -12.76 -14.77
CA LEU A 371 -0.36 -11.95 -15.99
C LEU A 371 -1.30 -12.54 -17.05
N GLY A 372 -1.50 -13.87 -17.00
CA GLY A 372 -2.50 -14.59 -17.79
C GLY A 372 -3.89 -14.45 -17.18
N THR A 373 -4.92 -14.70 -17.99
CA THR A 373 -6.34 -14.65 -17.60
C THR A 373 -6.83 -15.93 -16.94
N THR A 374 -6.19 -17.06 -17.25
CA THR A 374 -6.52 -18.39 -16.72
C THR A 374 -5.28 -19.13 -16.28
N LEU A 375 -5.45 -20.23 -15.52
CA LEU A 375 -4.33 -21.10 -15.17
C LEU A 375 -3.66 -21.72 -16.41
N ALA A 376 -4.41 -21.96 -17.49
CA ALA A 376 -3.90 -22.59 -18.72
C ALA A 376 -2.90 -21.69 -19.47
N ASP A 377 -2.99 -20.38 -19.27
CA ASP A 377 -2.02 -19.41 -19.81
C ASP A 377 -0.63 -19.59 -19.18
N GLY A 378 -0.54 -20.31 -18.06
CA GLY A 378 0.71 -20.65 -17.40
C GLY A 378 1.39 -19.45 -16.77
N LYS A 379 2.71 -19.57 -16.59
CA LYS A 379 3.56 -18.48 -16.12
C LYS A 379 4.01 -17.65 -17.32
N ILE A 380 3.87 -16.33 -17.23
CA ILE A 380 4.24 -15.40 -18.30
C ILE A 380 5.43 -14.56 -17.82
N SER A 381 6.42 -14.43 -18.71
CA SER A 381 7.62 -13.64 -18.49
C SER A 381 7.53 -12.30 -19.20
N GLU A 382 6.92 -11.33 -18.54
CA GLU A 382 6.68 -10.01 -19.11
C GLU A 382 6.97 -8.90 -18.09
N LEU A 383 7.57 -7.80 -18.56
CA LEU A 383 7.68 -6.53 -17.87
C LEU A 383 7.32 -5.42 -18.88
N SER A 384 6.08 -4.94 -18.85
CA SER A 384 5.55 -4.02 -19.85
C SER A 384 4.86 -2.81 -19.23
N HIS A 385 4.93 -1.67 -19.93
CA HIS A 385 4.31 -0.41 -19.51
C HIS A 385 4.71 -0.03 -18.07
N LEU A 386 6.02 0.01 -17.85
CA LEU A 386 6.61 0.46 -16.58
C LEU A 386 6.85 1.96 -16.67
N PHE A 387 6.21 2.74 -15.82
CA PHE A 387 6.35 4.18 -15.76
C PHE A 387 6.88 4.63 -14.40
N VAL A 388 8.11 5.12 -14.37
CA VAL A 388 8.80 5.57 -13.15
C VAL A 388 9.14 7.05 -13.28
N ALA A 389 8.41 7.91 -12.56
CA ALA A 389 8.51 9.36 -12.76
C ALA A 389 8.59 10.20 -11.48
N ASN A 390 9.40 11.26 -11.51
CA ASN A 390 9.49 12.26 -10.43
C ASN A 390 9.77 11.65 -9.03
N ASN A 391 10.56 10.58 -8.94
CA ASN A 391 11.01 10.04 -7.65
C ASN A 391 12.34 10.67 -7.23
N ILE A 392 12.58 10.78 -5.93
CA ILE A 392 13.90 11.11 -5.37
C ILE A 392 14.57 9.84 -4.84
N PHE A 393 15.76 9.54 -5.35
CA PHE A 393 16.68 8.53 -4.82
C PHE A 393 17.77 9.26 -4.03
N ASP A 394 17.75 9.12 -2.71
CA ASP A 394 18.69 9.78 -1.80
C ASP A 394 19.75 8.81 -1.28
N TRP A 395 20.97 8.93 -1.81
CA TRP A 395 22.09 8.03 -1.54
C TRP A 395 22.94 8.53 -0.37
N LYS A 396 22.41 8.46 0.84
CA LYS A 396 23.18 8.79 2.06
C LYS A 396 24.31 7.78 2.31
N LYS A 397 24.16 6.52 1.86
CA LYS A 397 25.12 5.43 2.03
C LYS A 397 25.11 4.47 0.84
N TRP A 398 26.26 3.87 0.56
CA TRP A 398 26.44 2.80 -0.42
C TRP A 398 26.88 1.48 0.23
N ASP A 399 26.09 0.41 0.11
CA ASP A 399 26.37 -0.90 0.71
C ASP A 399 27.20 -1.88 -0.18
N GLY A 400 27.82 -1.41 -1.27
CA GLY A 400 28.81 -2.22 -2.01
C GLY A 400 28.30 -3.05 -3.20
N TYR A 401 27.02 -2.99 -3.56
CA TYR A 401 26.40 -3.85 -4.60
C TYR A 401 26.45 -3.29 -6.02
N TYR A 402 25.95 -4.00 -7.04
CA TYR A 402 26.19 -3.69 -8.47
C TYR A 402 25.34 -2.54 -9.04
N SER A 403 24.33 -2.06 -8.32
CA SER A 403 23.33 -1.11 -8.83
C SER A 403 22.88 -0.11 -7.78
N TYR A 404 22.54 1.10 -8.23
CA TYR A 404 22.18 2.23 -7.37
C TYR A 404 20.95 2.98 -7.87
N GLY A 405 20.05 2.30 -8.57
CA GLY A 405 18.85 2.95 -9.11
C GLY A 405 17.81 1.95 -9.55
N VAL A 406 17.99 1.43 -10.76
CA VAL A 406 17.04 0.51 -11.38
C VAL A 406 17.78 -0.68 -11.98
N GLU A 407 17.52 -1.85 -11.42
CA GLU A 407 18.02 -3.14 -11.92
C GLU A 407 16.98 -3.84 -12.78
N TYR A 408 17.47 -4.50 -13.81
CA TYR A 408 16.72 -5.48 -14.58
C TYR A 408 17.40 -6.86 -14.58
N HIS A 409 16.60 -7.91 -14.41
CA HIS A 409 17.03 -9.31 -14.48
C HIS A 409 16.11 -10.14 -15.39
N SER A 410 16.71 -10.94 -16.27
CA SER A 410 16.00 -11.86 -17.17
C SER A 410 16.21 -13.34 -16.82
N GLU A 411 16.50 -13.65 -15.55
CA GLU A 411 16.92 -14.98 -15.11
C GLU A 411 16.05 -16.11 -15.69
N ASN A 412 16.71 -17.04 -16.38
CA ASN A 412 16.16 -18.29 -16.94
C ASN A 412 15.07 -18.12 -18.01
N VAL A 413 15.05 -16.99 -18.73
CA VAL A 413 14.15 -16.80 -19.89
C VAL A 413 14.95 -16.26 -21.08
N GLU A 414 14.91 -16.99 -22.21
CA GLU A 414 15.69 -16.65 -23.40
C GLU A 414 15.21 -15.35 -24.06
N ASN A 415 13.90 -15.08 -24.04
CA ASN A 415 13.28 -13.89 -24.64
C ASN A 415 12.10 -13.38 -23.80
N PRO A 416 12.35 -12.70 -22.65
CA PRO A 416 11.28 -12.06 -21.90
C PRO A 416 10.62 -10.94 -22.72
N LEU A 417 9.30 -10.79 -22.60
CA LEU A 417 8.59 -9.67 -23.22
C LEU A 417 8.87 -8.40 -22.40
N MET A 418 9.60 -7.45 -22.98
CA MET A 418 9.94 -6.21 -22.29
C MET A 418 9.81 -5.02 -23.24
N HIS A 419 8.84 -4.15 -22.97
CA HIS A 419 8.56 -2.98 -23.79
C HIS A 419 7.93 -1.87 -22.97
N ASP A 420 8.00 -0.66 -23.51
CA ASP A 420 7.36 0.52 -22.92
C ASP A 420 7.84 0.82 -21.50
N LEU A 421 9.16 0.95 -21.35
CA LEU A 421 9.81 1.32 -20.09
C LEU A 421 10.13 2.81 -20.10
N VAL A 422 9.53 3.58 -19.21
CA VAL A 422 9.66 5.04 -19.19
C VAL A 422 10.19 5.51 -17.83
N PHE A 423 11.31 6.23 -17.83
CA PHE A 423 11.96 6.79 -16.65
C PHE A 423 12.19 8.29 -16.82
N ILE A 424 11.34 9.13 -16.23
CA ILE A 424 11.40 10.59 -16.42
C ILE A 424 11.47 11.36 -15.12
N ASP A 425 12.15 12.51 -15.16
CA ASP A 425 12.13 13.51 -14.07
C ASP A 425 12.58 12.99 -12.68
N ASN A 426 13.20 11.80 -12.60
CA ASN A 426 13.71 11.27 -11.34
C ASN A 426 14.99 12.02 -10.93
N ALA A 427 15.21 12.21 -9.63
CA ALA A 427 16.39 12.89 -9.11
C ALA A 427 17.18 11.98 -8.18
N TYR A 428 18.46 11.81 -8.48
CA TYR A 428 19.42 11.09 -7.66
C TYR A 428 20.24 12.14 -6.91
N ILE A 429 20.07 12.21 -5.60
CA ILE A 429 20.75 13.18 -4.74
C ILE A 429 21.70 12.44 -3.80
N ASN A 430 22.73 13.16 -3.37
CA ASN A 430 23.88 12.60 -2.68
C ASN A 430 24.53 11.43 -3.46
N PHE A 431 24.38 11.41 -4.79
CA PHE A 431 24.86 10.31 -5.64
C PHE A 431 26.39 10.27 -5.67
N GLU A 432 27.03 11.40 -5.36
CA GLU A 432 28.48 11.47 -5.17
C GLU A 432 29.02 10.59 -4.04
N ASN A 433 28.19 10.15 -3.09
CA ASN A 433 28.58 9.20 -2.04
C ASN A 433 28.90 7.80 -2.59
N ILE A 434 28.47 7.48 -3.81
CA ILE A 434 28.84 6.25 -4.51
C ILE A 434 30.19 6.47 -5.21
N PRO A 435 31.13 5.50 -5.20
CA PRO A 435 32.39 5.64 -5.93
C PRO A 435 32.18 5.92 -7.42
N ALA A 436 32.98 6.82 -8.00
CA ALA A 436 32.80 7.27 -9.39
C ALA A 436 32.81 6.12 -10.42
N ASN A 437 33.60 5.07 -10.20
CA ASN A 437 33.65 3.88 -11.07
C ASN A 437 32.45 2.92 -10.88
N ARG A 438 31.54 3.25 -9.97
CA ARG A 438 30.35 2.49 -9.64
C ARG A 438 29.07 3.22 -10.04
N ARG A 439 29.05 4.56 -10.08
CA ARG A 439 27.88 5.40 -10.45
C ARG A 439 27.26 5.03 -11.81
N ILE A 440 26.39 4.04 -11.81
CA ILE A 440 25.65 3.51 -12.95
C ILE A 440 24.19 3.47 -12.50
N GLY A 441 23.33 4.28 -13.12
CA GLY A 441 21.95 4.41 -12.67
C GLY A 441 21.06 3.24 -13.08
N PHE A 442 21.14 2.85 -14.35
CA PHE A 442 20.30 1.81 -14.93
C PHE A 442 21.15 0.63 -15.41
N THR A 443 20.85 -0.57 -14.92
CA THR A 443 21.65 -1.76 -15.19
C THR A 443 20.78 -2.96 -15.52
N LYS A 444 21.16 -3.69 -16.58
CA LYS A 444 20.71 -5.08 -16.80
C LYS A 444 21.79 -6.02 -16.27
N VAL A 445 21.45 -6.78 -15.24
CA VAL A 445 22.38 -7.75 -14.65
C VAL A 445 22.64 -8.87 -15.65
N MET A 446 23.92 -9.15 -15.90
CA MET A 446 24.39 -10.23 -16.80
C MET A 446 23.92 -10.08 -18.26
N GLY A 447 23.97 -8.87 -18.85
CA GLY A 447 23.53 -8.65 -20.23
C GLY A 447 24.02 -7.36 -20.89
N ASP A 448 23.37 -7.02 -22.01
CA ASP A 448 23.62 -5.96 -22.99
C ASP A 448 22.96 -4.60 -22.68
N GLY A 449 22.44 -4.41 -21.46
CA GLY A 449 21.69 -3.21 -21.06
C GLY A 449 20.19 -3.32 -21.31
N PHE A 450 19.45 -2.23 -21.06
CA PHE A 450 18.01 -2.17 -21.37
C PHE A 450 17.78 -2.13 -22.90
N PRO A 451 16.65 -2.64 -23.44
CA PRO A 451 16.33 -2.58 -24.86
C PRO A 451 16.03 -1.14 -25.26
N ALA A 452 16.90 -0.57 -26.09
CA ALA A 452 16.90 0.86 -26.38
C ALA A 452 15.63 1.32 -27.10
N GLU A 453 15.14 0.53 -28.06
CA GLU A 453 13.89 0.77 -28.79
C GLU A 453 12.63 0.73 -27.92
N SER A 454 12.75 0.24 -26.68
CA SER A 454 11.65 0.00 -25.76
C SER A 454 11.83 0.74 -24.42
N THR A 455 12.85 1.60 -24.33
CA THR A 455 13.19 2.30 -23.09
C THR A 455 13.35 3.78 -23.37
N TYR A 456 12.65 4.63 -22.62
CA TYR A 456 12.78 6.08 -22.66
C TYR A 456 13.31 6.61 -21.33
N ILE A 457 14.40 7.38 -21.37
CA ILE A 457 14.99 8.01 -20.19
C ILE A 457 15.29 9.47 -20.49
N ARG A 458 14.69 10.39 -19.72
CA ARG A 458 14.90 11.83 -19.89
C ARG A 458 14.70 12.59 -18.60
N ASN A 459 15.48 13.63 -18.36
CA ASN A 459 15.45 14.47 -17.14
C ASN A 459 15.65 13.70 -15.81
N THR A 460 15.84 12.38 -15.89
CA THR A 460 16.37 11.56 -14.82
C THR A 460 17.85 11.92 -14.67
N ARG A 461 18.21 12.52 -13.54
CA ARG A 461 19.51 13.18 -13.33
C ARG A 461 20.11 12.80 -12.00
N ASP A 462 21.43 12.74 -11.94
CA ASP A 462 22.16 12.76 -10.69
C ASP A 462 22.64 14.18 -10.34
N ASP A 463 23.24 14.32 -9.17
CA ASP A 463 23.82 15.56 -8.66
C ASP A 463 25.31 15.71 -9.00
N THR A 464 25.85 14.89 -9.91
CA THR A 464 27.20 15.08 -10.42
C THR A 464 27.26 16.24 -11.40
N ALA A 465 28.48 16.67 -11.77
CA ALA A 465 28.69 17.89 -12.56
C ALA A 465 28.05 17.84 -13.97
N ASP A 466 27.97 16.66 -14.59
CA ASP A 466 27.36 16.47 -15.91
C ASP A 466 25.83 16.23 -15.82
N LYS A 467 25.31 15.97 -14.61
CA LYS A 467 23.91 15.66 -14.30
C LYS A 467 23.37 14.50 -15.14
N PHE A 468 24.25 13.61 -15.58
CA PHE A 468 23.93 12.56 -16.53
C PHE A 468 23.86 11.20 -15.82
N LEU A 469 22.65 10.64 -15.77
CA LEU A 469 22.47 9.27 -15.31
C LEU A 469 22.28 8.33 -16.51
N GLY A 470 23.35 7.60 -16.85
CA GLY A 470 23.38 6.71 -18.00
C GLY A 470 22.78 5.31 -17.79
N VAL A 471 22.64 4.59 -18.91
CA VAL A 471 22.30 3.15 -18.94
C VAL A 471 23.57 2.35 -19.20
N GLN A 472 23.80 1.32 -18.38
CA GLN A 472 24.93 0.42 -18.58
C GLN A 472 24.87 -0.22 -19.97
N TYR A 473 26.02 -0.22 -20.67
CA TYR A 473 26.24 -0.78 -22.00
C TYR A 473 25.63 -0.05 -23.20
N TRP A 474 24.85 1.00 -23.00
CA TRP A 474 24.36 1.80 -24.13
C TRP A 474 25.48 2.59 -24.80
N THR A 475 25.52 2.50 -26.12
CA THR A 475 26.34 3.35 -27.00
C THR A 475 25.54 4.55 -27.50
N ALA A 476 26.18 5.48 -28.20
CA ALA A 476 25.48 6.58 -28.86
C ALA A 476 24.45 6.10 -29.90
N GLU A 477 24.67 4.93 -30.53
CA GLU A 477 23.71 4.33 -31.46
C GLU A 477 22.45 3.86 -30.72
N ASP A 478 22.62 3.28 -29.53
CA ASP A 478 21.50 2.80 -28.72
C ASP A 478 20.65 3.97 -28.21
N TYR A 479 21.28 5.05 -27.74
CA TYR A 479 20.56 6.30 -27.46
C TYR A 479 19.82 6.86 -28.69
N GLY A 480 20.31 6.58 -29.90
CA GLY A 480 19.64 6.94 -31.16
C GLY A 480 18.41 6.07 -31.50
N LYS A 481 18.28 4.88 -30.89
CA LYS A 481 17.12 3.98 -31.03
C LYS A 481 16.01 4.29 -30.02
N MET A 482 16.32 5.07 -28.98
CA MET A 482 15.35 5.51 -27.98
C MET A 482 14.15 6.19 -28.66
N PRO A 483 12.90 5.84 -28.29
CA PRO A 483 11.72 6.52 -28.80
C PRO A 483 11.78 8.03 -28.59
N SER A 484 11.21 8.81 -29.51
CA SER A 484 11.27 10.28 -29.44
C SER A 484 10.23 10.89 -28.49
N ASP A 485 9.12 10.18 -28.28
CA ASP A 485 8.01 10.59 -27.42
C ASP A 485 7.62 9.45 -26.48
N TRP A 486 7.73 9.69 -25.18
CA TRP A 486 7.40 8.71 -24.16
C TRP A 486 5.89 8.58 -23.92
N LEU A 487 5.10 9.58 -24.33
CA LEU A 487 3.64 9.55 -24.19
C LEU A 487 3.04 8.41 -25.02
N THR A 488 3.68 8.01 -26.13
CA THR A 488 3.22 6.86 -26.93
C THR A 488 3.50 5.51 -26.29
N MET A 489 4.40 5.48 -25.29
CA MET A 489 4.76 4.28 -24.52
C MET A 489 3.94 4.16 -23.23
N THR A 490 3.23 5.21 -22.83
CA THR A 490 2.52 5.29 -21.55
C THR A 490 1.01 5.24 -21.76
N HIS A 491 0.29 4.61 -20.84
CA HIS A 491 -1.18 4.62 -20.85
C HIS A 491 -1.73 5.94 -20.31
N THR A 492 -2.89 6.37 -20.82
CA THR A 492 -3.56 7.62 -20.41
C THR A 492 -3.76 7.71 -18.89
N ASP A 493 -4.17 6.61 -18.26
CA ASP A 493 -4.41 6.57 -16.81
C ASP A 493 -3.12 6.80 -16.00
N ALA A 494 -2.01 6.22 -16.45
CA ALA A 494 -0.71 6.40 -15.82
C ALA A 494 -0.21 7.85 -15.96
N TYR A 495 -0.47 8.49 -17.11
CA TYR A 495 -0.15 9.90 -17.31
C TYR A 495 -0.98 10.83 -16.42
N HIS A 496 -2.30 10.62 -16.37
CA HIS A 496 -3.18 11.41 -15.50
C HIS A 496 -2.80 11.25 -14.03
N TYR A 497 -2.51 10.01 -13.61
CA TYR A 497 -2.03 9.72 -12.27
C TYR A 497 -0.72 10.45 -11.97
N TYR A 498 0.24 10.45 -12.89
CA TYR A 498 1.46 11.24 -12.76
C TYR A 498 1.19 12.74 -12.58
N GLN A 499 0.33 13.32 -13.43
CA GLN A 499 -0.02 14.74 -13.34
C GLN A 499 -0.71 15.10 -12.01
N GLU A 500 -1.53 14.19 -11.47
CA GLU A 500 -2.12 14.34 -10.14
C GLU A 500 -1.03 14.34 -9.07
N LYS A 501 -0.21 13.28 -9.03
CA LYS A 501 0.73 13.05 -7.92
C LYS A 501 1.87 14.06 -7.84
N ILE A 502 2.33 14.63 -8.94
CA ILE A 502 3.38 15.68 -8.90
C ILE A 502 2.91 17.00 -8.28
N THR A 503 1.60 17.20 -8.11
CA THR A 503 1.07 18.38 -7.40
C THR A 503 1.09 18.20 -5.89
N GLU A 504 1.21 16.96 -5.42
CA GLU A 504 1.31 16.64 -4.01
C GLU A 504 2.75 16.82 -3.51
N PRO A 505 2.95 17.36 -2.29
CA PRO A 505 4.27 17.42 -1.68
C PRO A 505 4.89 16.02 -1.55
N MET A 506 6.16 15.89 -1.95
CA MET A 506 6.92 14.67 -1.72
C MET A 506 7.17 14.50 -0.20
N PRO A 507 7.07 13.28 0.37
CA PRO A 507 7.14 13.04 1.82
C PRO A 507 8.58 13.07 2.37
N ILE A 508 9.27 14.19 2.21
CA ILE A 508 10.67 14.37 2.59
C ILE A 508 10.77 15.04 3.96
N LYS A 509 11.62 14.49 4.82
CA LYS A 509 12.13 15.22 5.99
C LYS A 509 13.61 14.92 6.22
N ASP A 510 14.45 15.90 5.89
CA ASP A 510 15.92 15.79 5.88
C ASP A 510 16.56 15.73 7.29
N VAL A 511 15.76 15.78 8.37
CA VAL A 511 16.24 15.75 9.77
C VAL A 511 16.07 14.40 10.48
N LEU A 512 15.57 13.36 9.80
CA LEU A 512 15.60 12.01 10.35
C LEU A 512 17.05 11.48 10.30
N SER A 513 17.75 11.55 11.44
CA SER A 513 19.18 11.30 11.59
C SER A 513 19.59 9.88 11.15
N VAL A 514 20.71 9.77 10.43
CA VAL A 514 21.50 8.52 10.39
C VAL A 514 22.40 8.53 11.62
N ASN A 515 22.45 7.44 12.37
CA ASN A 515 23.61 7.22 13.22
C ASN A 515 24.74 6.73 12.28
N ASN A 516 25.70 7.61 11.99
CA ASN A 516 26.89 7.27 11.20
C ASN A 516 27.79 6.26 11.90
#